data_AF-A0A8S0VC76-F1
#
_entry.id   AF-A0A8S0VC76-F1
#
_cell.length_a   1.000
_cell.length_b   1.000
_cell.length_c   1.000
_cell.angle_alpha   90.00
_cell.angle_beta   90.00
_cell.angle_gamma   90.00
#
_symmetry.space_group_name_H-M   'P 1'
#
loop_
_entity.id
_entity.type
_entity.pdbx_description
1 polymer ?
#
loop_
_entity_poly.entity_id
_entity_poly.type
_entity_poly.pdbx_seq_one_letter_code
_entity_poly.pdbx_strand_id
1 'polypeptide(L)' 'MVFRKFLRYMGLAKQPTQPTLPIDCSSNSPRVRLSDGRFLAYRERGVPKSKSNFRVIIVHGFGSSKEMNFEASQ' A
#
# COMPACT_ATOMS: atom_id res chain seq x y z
N MET A 1 -27.22 19.39 52.31
CA MET A 1 -26.28 19.21 51.17
C MET A 1 -26.96 18.25 50.19
N VAL A 2 -27.48 18.75 49.07
CA VAL A 2 -28.38 17.99 48.16
C VAL A 2 -27.54 17.24 47.12
N PHE A 3 -27.55 15.91 47.15
CA PHE A 3 -26.86 15.06 46.17
C PHE A 3 -27.68 14.99 44.88
N ARG A 4 -27.25 15.67 43.82
CA ARG A 4 -27.86 15.60 42.48
C ARG A 4 -27.43 14.29 41.81
N LYS A 5 -28.38 13.38 41.64
CA LYS A 5 -28.19 12.11 40.93
C LYS A 5 -28.09 12.41 39.42
N PHE A 6 -26.89 12.32 38.85
CA PHE A 6 -26.70 12.41 37.40
C PHE A 6 -27.02 11.06 36.77
N LEU A 7 -28.10 11.00 36.00
CA LEU A 7 -28.45 9.84 35.18
C LEU A 7 -27.60 9.89 33.90
N ARG A 8 -26.68 8.93 33.71
CA ARG A 8 -25.85 8.80 32.51
C ARG A 8 -26.45 7.72 31.59
N TYR A 9 -26.96 8.12 30.44
CA TYR A 9 -27.36 7.20 29.37
C TYR A 9 -26.11 6.66 28.66
N MET A 10 -25.96 5.34 28.60
CA MET A 10 -24.93 4.67 27.78
C MET A 10 -25.49 4.44 26.37
N GLY A 11 -25.01 5.19 25.39
CA GLY A 11 -25.27 4.92 23.98
C GLY A 11 -24.43 3.73 23.51
N LEU A 12 -25.09 2.73 22.91
CA LEU A 12 -24.42 1.57 22.31
C LEU A 12 -23.77 2.01 20.98
N ALA A 13 -22.48 2.35 21.01
CA ALA A 13 -21.72 2.51 19.78
C ALA A 13 -21.52 1.13 19.14
N LYS A 14 -22.18 0.88 18.00
CA LYS A 14 -21.86 -0.27 17.15
C LYS A 14 -20.46 -0.04 16.59
N GLN A 15 -19.51 -0.88 16.99
CA GLN A 15 -18.20 -0.94 16.34
C GLN A 15 -18.41 -1.25 14.85
N PRO A 16 -17.77 -0.54 13.90
CA PRO A 16 -17.81 -0.96 12.51
C PRO A 16 -17.15 -2.33 12.41
N THR A 17 -17.96 -3.35 12.14
CA THR A 17 -17.48 -4.69 11.80
C THR A 17 -16.55 -4.56 10.60
N GLN A 18 -15.26 -4.83 10.82
CA GLN A 18 -14.27 -4.91 9.75
C GLN A 18 -14.76 -5.97 8.74
N PRO A 19 -15.00 -5.63 7.46
CA PRO A 19 -15.36 -6.64 6.49
C PRO A 19 -14.17 -7.59 6.33
N THR A 20 -14.42 -8.88 6.60
CA THR A 20 -13.50 -9.98 6.34
C THR A 20 -12.94 -9.84 4.93
N LEU A 21 -11.63 -9.66 4.82
CA LEU A 21 -10.94 -9.43 3.55
C LEU A 21 -11.27 -10.59 2.59
N PRO A 22 -11.78 -10.31 1.39
CA PRO A 22 -11.86 -11.34 0.36
C PRO A 22 -10.44 -11.77 0.03
N ILE A 23 -10.27 -13.09 -0.02
CA ILE A 23 -9.04 -13.80 -0.35
C ILE A 23 -8.41 -13.19 -1.60
N ASP A 24 -7.27 -12.54 -1.38
CA ASP A 24 -6.18 -12.19 -2.29
C ASP A 24 -6.52 -11.92 -3.78
N CYS A 25 -7.14 -10.77 -4.05
CA CYS A 25 -7.22 -10.20 -5.41
C CYS A 25 -6.44 -8.88 -5.55
N SER A 26 -5.40 -8.67 -4.73
CA SER A 26 -4.64 -7.42 -4.74
C SER A 26 -3.19 -7.70 -5.10
N SER A 27 -2.89 -7.65 -6.40
CA SER A 27 -1.54 -7.58 -6.95
C SER A 27 -0.82 -6.32 -6.46
N ASN A 28 -0.48 -6.29 -5.17
CA ASN A 28 0.20 -5.18 -4.52
C ASN A 28 1.66 -5.21 -4.92
N SER A 29 1.93 -4.79 -6.15
CA SER A 29 3.28 -4.54 -6.61
C SER A 29 4.00 -3.64 -5.61
N PRO A 30 5.32 -3.82 -5.42
CA PRO A 30 6.11 -2.99 -4.54
C PRO A 30 5.88 -1.49 -4.78
N ARG A 31 5.88 -0.72 -3.69
CA ARG A 31 5.63 0.74 -3.72
C ARG A 31 6.70 1.49 -2.94
N VAL A 32 7.10 2.64 -3.46
CA VAL A 32 7.91 3.63 -2.76
C VAL A 32 7.04 4.83 -2.42
N ARG A 33 7.10 5.30 -1.18
CA ARG A 33 6.44 6.53 -0.75
C ARG A 33 7.29 7.74 -1.15
N LEU A 34 6.69 8.67 -1.86
CA LEU A 34 7.30 9.94 -2.26
C LEU A 34 7.17 10.97 -1.12
N SER A 35 7.94 12.06 -1.21
CA SER A 35 7.96 13.12 -0.19
C SER A 35 6.60 13.82 -0.01
N ASP A 36 5.80 13.89 -1.07
CA ASP A 36 4.43 14.44 -1.06
C ASP A 36 3.38 13.45 -0.52
N GLY A 37 3.80 12.25 -0.11
CA GLY A 37 2.93 11.22 0.46
C GLY A 37 2.28 10.28 -0.55
N ARG A 38 2.43 10.49 -1.86
CA ARG A 38 1.93 9.57 -2.89
C ARG A 38 2.81 8.31 -2.96
N PHE A 39 2.27 7.24 -3.56
CA PHE A 39 2.97 5.97 -3.75
C PHE A 39 3.28 5.72 -5.23
N LEU A 40 4.56 5.55 -5.54
CA LEU A 40 5.03 5.10 -6.84
C LEU A 40 5.12 3.58 -6.86
N ALA A 41 4.32 2.94 -7.72
CA ALA A 41 4.39 1.50 -7.94
C ALA A 41 5.52 1.14 -8.91
N TYR A 42 6.26 0.08 -8.62
CA TYR A 42 7.34 -0.40 -9.48
C TYR A 42 7.33 -1.93 -9.57
N ARG A 43 8.14 -2.47 -10.49
CA ARG A 43 8.42 -3.90 -10.63
C ARG A 43 9.93 -4.10 -10.65
N GLU A 44 10.39 -5.12 -9.95
CA GLU A 44 11.79 -5.54 -9.91
C GLU A 44 11.95 -6.85 -10.68
N ARG A 45 13.06 -6.99 -11.42
CA ARG A 45 13.40 -8.20 -12.19
C ARG A 45 14.91 -8.43 -12.09
N GLY A 46 15.34 -9.69 -12.22
CA GLY A 46 16.75 -10.08 -12.10
C GLY A 46 17.20 -10.25 -10.64
N VAL A 47 18.45 -9.85 -10.34
CA VAL A 47 19.05 -10.00 -9.01
C VAL A 47 18.45 -8.99 -8.02
N PRO A 48 18.03 -9.42 -6.80
CA PRO A 48 17.50 -8.52 -5.79
C PRO A 48 18.44 -7.33 -5.49
N LYS A 49 17.86 -6.14 -5.33
CA LYS A 49 18.59 -4.86 -5.10
C LYS A 49 19.62 -4.90 -3.96
N SER A 50 19.40 -5.72 -2.94
CA SER A 50 20.31 -5.89 -1.80
C SER A 50 21.57 -6.68 -2.15
N LYS A 51 21.53 -7.47 -3.23
CA LYS A 51 22.62 -8.34 -3.70
C LYS A 51 23.18 -7.90 -5.06
N SER A 52 22.63 -6.87 -5.70
CA SER A 52 23.05 -6.45 -7.03
C SER A 52 24.26 -5.51 -6.98
N ASN A 53 25.27 -5.77 -7.83
CA ASN A 53 26.42 -4.87 -8.02
C ASN A 53 26.04 -3.60 -8.80
N PHE A 54 25.09 -3.74 -9.72
CA PHE A 54 24.59 -2.65 -10.57
C PHE A 54 23.07 -2.56 -10.48
N ARG A 55 22.53 -1.37 -10.75
CA ARG A 55 21.10 -1.08 -10.68
C ARG A 55 20.68 -0.30 -11.92
N VAL A 56 19.79 -0.87 -12.71
CA VAL A 56 19.19 -0.23 -13.90
C VAL A 56 17.76 0.18 -13.57
N ILE A 57 17.40 1.42 -13.84
CA ILE A 57 16.04 1.96 -13.62
C ILE A 57 15.45 2.30 -14.98
N ILE A 58 14.24 1.84 -15.22
CA ILE A 58 13.52 2.04 -16.48
C ILE A 58 12.27 2.86 -16.20
N VAL A 59 12.14 3.96 -16.93
CA VAL A 59 10.95 4.81 -16.92
C VAL A 59 10.21 4.58 -18.23
N HIS A 60 8.95 4.17 -18.14
CA HIS A 60 8.13 3.94 -19.32
C HIS A 60 7.59 5.26 -19.89
N GLY A 61 7.32 5.28 -21.20
CA GLY A 61 6.68 6.41 -21.86
C GLY A 61 5.18 6.54 -21.55
N PHE A 62 4.54 7.57 -22.11
CA PHE A 62 3.10 7.75 -22.04
C PHE A 62 2.35 6.56 -22.66
N GLY A 63 1.21 6.18 -22.07
CA GLY A 63 0.41 5.03 -22.51
C GLY A 63 0.96 3.66 -22.12
N SER A 64 2.10 3.60 -21.41
CA SER A 64 2.69 2.35 -20.89
C SER A 64 2.55 2.27 -19.36
N SER A 65 3.13 1.23 -18.75
CA SER A 65 3.11 1.01 -17.31
C SER A 65 4.39 0.33 -16.82
N LYS A 66 4.50 0.13 -15.49
CA LYS A 66 5.56 -0.66 -14.85
C LYS A 66 5.68 -2.11 -15.35
N GLU A 67 4.69 -2.59 -16.12
CA GLU A 67 4.70 -3.93 -16.70
C GLU A 67 5.39 -4.03 -18.07
N MET A 68 5.90 -2.91 -18.59
CA MET A 68 6.74 -2.91 -19.79
C MET A 68 7.88 -3.93 -19.66
N ASN A 69 7.98 -4.85 -20.61
CA ASN A 69 9.07 -5.80 -20.69
C ASN A 69 10.29 -5.09 -21.30
N PHE A 70 11.42 -5.17 -20.61
CA PHE A 70 12.70 -4.75 -21.13
C PHE A 70 13.56 -6.00 -21.27
N GLU A 71 13.90 -6.32 -22.52
CA GLU A 71 14.71 -7.50 -22.87
C GLU A 71 16.18 -7.19 -22.58
N ALA A 72 16.56 -7.34 -21.31
CA ALA A 72 17.96 -7.37 -20.89
C ALA A 72 18.30 -8.79 -20.45
N SER A 73 19.55 -9.19 -20.70
CA SER A 73 20.08 -10.44 -20.14
C SER A 73 20.04 -10.37 -18.61
N GLN A 74 19.51 -11.41 -17.97
CA GLN A 74 19.41 -11.55 -16.52
C GLN A 74 20.63 -12.25 -15.94
#